data_AF-A0A2N1I3S8-F1
#
_entry.id   AF-A0A2N1I3S8-F1
#
_cell.length_a   1.000
_cell.length_b   1.000
_cell.length_c   1.000
_cell.angle_alpha   90.00
_cell.angle_beta   90.00
_cell.angle_gamma   90.00
#
_symmetry.space_group_name_H-M   'P 1'
#
loop_
_entity.id
_entity.type
_entity.pdbx_description
1 polymer ?
#
loop_
_entity_poly.entity_id
_entity_poly.type
_entity_poly.pdbx_seq_one_letter_code
_entity_poly.pdbx_strand_id
1 'polypeptide(L)'
;MAVFANTYFLQTKQPDYDAKSMLWPVHMWQVYTNSPKGRELNIFEKTILQLFNVSDKRNLKNEDIANWLGLETDMVSYIITAQLIPNGWLTEKGQVTESGTKILDDEVNASLTTAYVFQCAITHQWLPRVCFNLEEIYSINNSDRLKFKFKRSSDYVSVPFVIASRSIESMPPNEEDLRSISTDFQEAIYIAKNTRDNDEWQPEQSKVDRLTLAPQGATPAYLTVWGDTQTSFEWTLYDPFGISTKATWMKELFQQGCKSNKALGQFALAALDVGNAKMDYEEACLNFSEKANFTVLVKYPNAKKTPGLTDALFEMFEAHERISHEKSPHNSTKTKLIVSCGQVLEVVCTQVLKDYVLENPYELPKPQTKNGTEIIKHLIAEATGMSVDMLNQSTKVQPSKIFSAAKGKNSSLRAQLVAIFISMGNHRQHPLKFLLDDQTYFKRFYALTFLRDDCAHKSPPNVSITTVNNAVGLIDTFLNKLFIGIEKNG
;
A
#
# COMPACT_ATOMS: atom_id res chain seq x y z
N MET A 1 2.96 35.90 11.95
CA MET A 1 4.23 35.12 11.98
C MET A 1 4.85 35.22 10.61
N ALA A 2 6.18 35.36 10.48
CA ALA A 2 6.82 35.32 9.16
C ALA A 2 6.59 33.92 8.56
N VAL A 3 6.01 33.88 7.36
CA VAL A 3 5.78 32.64 6.61
C VAL A 3 7.13 32.14 6.09
N PHE A 4 7.40 30.83 6.20
CA PHE A 4 8.68 30.23 5.79
C PHE A 4 9.01 30.51 4.31
N ALA A 5 7.99 30.45 3.44
CA ALA A 5 8.10 30.69 2.01
C ALA A 5 6.75 31.18 1.44
N ASN A 6 6.79 31.90 0.32
CA ASN A 6 5.58 32.32 -0.42
C ASN A 6 5.28 31.46 -1.66
N THR A 7 6.07 30.40 -1.88
CA THR A 7 5.90 29.45 -2.98
C THR A 7 5.22 28.19 -2.45
N TYR A 8 4.16 27.75 -3.12
CA TYR A 8 3.33 26.63 -2.69
C TYR A 8 3.11 25.66 -3.86
N PHE A 9 3.29 24.37 -3.63
CA PHE A 9 3.15 23.33 -4.65
C PHE A 9 2.04 22.34 -4.32
N LEU A 10 1.31 21.90 -5.35
CA LEU A 10 0.28 20.86 -5.28
C LEU A 10 0.55 19.81 -6.36
N GLN A 11 1.30 18.75 -6.04
CA GLN A 11 1.63 17.71 -7.03
C GLN A 11 0.58 16.59 -7.10
N THR A 12 -0.39 16.58 -6.18
CA THR A 12 -1.47 15.59 -6.13
C THR A 12 -2.82 16.21 -5.94
N LYS A 13 -3.82 15.60 -6.58
CA LYS A 13 -5.22 15.94 -6.39
C LYS A 13 -5.64 15.61 -4.95
N GLN A 14 -6.58 16.41 -4.44
CA GLN A 14 -7.26 16.11 -3.18
C GLN A 14 -7.86 14.70 -3.23
N PRO A 15 -7.65 13.88 -2.19
CA PRO A 15 -8.30 12.57 -2.11
C PRO A 15 -9.83 12.68 -2.00
N ASP A 16 -10.56 11.67 -2.51
CA ASP A 16 -12.03 11.64 -2.54
C ASP A 16 -12.71 11.38 -1.17
N TYR A 17 -11.95 11.40 -0.08
CA TYR A 17 -12.41 11.18 1.29
C TYR A 17 -11.94 12.31 2.21
N ASP A 18 -12.45 12.34 3.44
CA ASP A 18 -12.18 13.40 4.42
C ASP A 18 -10.71 13.38 4.91
N ALA A 19 -9.83 13.98 4.10
CA ALA A 19 -8.42 14.17 4.38
C ALA A 19 -8.14 15.65 4.66
N LYS A 20 -7.28 15.90 5.64
CA LYS A 20 -6.82 17.23 6.02
C LYS A 20 -5.58 17.60 5.21
N SER A 21 -5.52 18.84 4.74
CA SER A 21 -4.36 19.38 4.03
C SER A 21 -3.41 20.11 4.98
N MET A 22 -2.12 19.96 4.70
CA MET A 22 -1.03 20.61 5.40
C MET A 22 -0.05 21.20 4.39
N LEU A 23 0.54 22.34 4.72
CA LEU A 23 1.66 22.89 3.98
C LEU A 23 2.96 22.51 4.68
N TRP A 24 3.68 21.56 4.09
CA TRP A 24 4.93 21.01 4.61
C TRP A 24 6.13 21.81 4.10
N PRO A 25 6.93 22.44 4.98
CA PRO A 25 8.02 23.31 4.57
C PRO A 25 9.20 22.48 4.07
N VAL A 26 9.71 22.83 2.90
CA VAL A 26 10.80 22.13 2.22
C VAL A 26 11.79 23.12 1.62
N HIS A 27 13.06 22.70 1.54
CA HIS A 27 14.05 23.33 0.67
C HIS A 27 14.08 22.56 -0.64
N MET A 28 13.73 23.25 -1.73
CA MET A 28 13.74 22.70 -3.08
C MET A 28 15.10 22.96 -3.73
N TRP A 29 15.66 21.93 -4.34
CA TRP A 29 16.93 21.98 -5.06
C TRP A 29 16.71 21.56 -6.50
N GLN A 30 17.21 22.36 -7.43
CA GLN A 30 17.20 22.03 -8.85
C GLN A 30 18.34 21.07 -9.15
N VAL A 31 18.04 20.01 -9.91
CA VAL A 31 19.00 19.01 -10.35
C VAL A 31 18.80 18.73 -11.84
N TYR A 32 19.82 18.16 -12.47
CA TYR A 32 19.78 17.70 -13.84
C TYR A 32 19.86 16.17 -13.87
N THR A 33 19.07 15.57 -14.75
CA THR A 33 19.20 14.15 -15.11
C THR A 33 19.27 14.02 -16.62
N ASN A 34 19.94 12.99 -17.09
CA ASN A 34 19.76 12.56 -18.47
C ASN A 34 18.41 11.84 -18.56
N SER A 35 17.62 12.16 -19.59
CA SER A 35 16.49 11.31 -19.97
C SER A 35 16.92 10.56 -21.22
N PRO A 36 17.10 9.22 -21.17
CA PRO A 36 17.36 8.47 -22.39
C PRO A 36 16.09 8.47 -23.23
N LYS A 37 16.09 9.24 -24.32
CA LYS A 37 15.06 9.15 -25.35
C LYS A 37 15.38 7.95 -26.25
N GLY A 38 15.06 6.74 -25.80
CA GLY A 38 15.07 5.54 -26.66
C GLY A 38 15.72 4.30 -26.05
N ARG A 39 15.87 3.28 -26.90
CA ARG A 39 16.62 2.06 -26.59
C ARG A 39 18.10 2.42 -26.53
N GLU A 40 18.73 2.23 -25.38
CA GLU A 40 20.17 2.34 -25.21
C GLU A 40 20.85 1.11 -25.80
N LEU A 41 22.04 1.32 -26.38
CA LEU A 41 22.89 0.21 -26.78
C LEU A 41 23.49 -0.39 -25.51
N ASN A 42 23.36 -1.70 -25.32
CA ASN A 42 24.11 -2.36 -24.27
C ASN A 42 25.63 -2.22 -24.53
N ILE A 43 26.46 -2.41 -23.50
CA ILE A 43 27.91 -2.17 -23.61
C ILE A 43 28.57 -2.95 -24.75
N PHE A 44 28.09 -4.15 -25.06
CA PHE A 44 28.61 -4.98 -26.14
C PHE A 44 28.09 -4.53 -27.51
N GLU A 45 26.79 -4.27 -27.65
CA GLU A 45 26.19 -3.68 -28.84
C GLU A 45 26.91 -2.38 -29.21
N LYS A 46 27.14 -1.51 -28.23
CA LYS A 46 27.84 -0.23 -28.40
C LYS A 46 29.30 -0.42 -28.82
N THR A 47 30.04 -1.23 -28.09
CA THR A 47 31.47 -1.42 -28.37
C THR A 47 31.67 -2.05 -29.74
N ILE A 48 30.85 -3.05 -30.10
CA ILE A 48 30.89 -3.67 -31.43
C ILE A 48 30.54 -2.64 -32.52
N LEU A 49 29.46 -1.88 -32.35
CA LEU A 49 29.04 -0.86 -33.32
C LEU A 49 30.10 0.25 -33.47
N GLN A 50 30.75 0.67 -32.38
CA GLN A 50 31.87 1.63 -32.40
C GLN A 50 33.10 1.06 -33.10
N LEU A 51 33.43 -0.21 -32.89
CA LEU A 51 34.53 -0.86 -33.61
C LEU A 51 34.28 -0.84 -35.12
N PHE A 52 33.05 -1.13 -35.57
CA PHE A 52 32.67 -0.99 -36.97
C PHE A 52 32.71 0.47 -37.46
N ASN A 53 32.29 1.42 -36.63
CA ASN A 53 32.29 2.85 -36.97
C ASN A 53 33.72 3.40 -37.18
N VAL A 54 34.65 3.05 -36.28
CA VAL A 54 36.05 3.51 -36.32
C VAL A 54 36.86 2.77 -37.40
N SER A 55 36.48 1.54 -37.74
CA SER A 55 37.24 0.71 -38.69
C SER A 55 36.93 1.00 -40.16
N ASP A 56 35.99 1.90 -40.44
CA ASP A 56 35.68 2.54 -41.73
C ASP A 56 35.97 1.64 -42.96
N LYS A 57 35.21 0.54 -43.07
CA LYS A 57 35.21 -0.47 -44.16
C LYS A 57 36.37 -1.48 -44.19
N ARG A 58 37.16 -1.62 -43.13
CA ARG A 58 37.99 -2.82 -42.96
C ARG A 58 37.10 -4.01 -42.67
N ASN A 59 37.34 -5.14 -43.33
CA ASN A 59 36.67 -6.41 -43.05
C ASN A 59 37.06 -6.91 -41.65
N LEU A 60 36.42 -6.36 -40.63
CA LEU A 60 36.48 -6.86 -39.26
C LEU A 60 35.88 -8.25 -39.25
N LYS A 61 36.63 -9.21 -38.73
CA LYS A 61 36.14 -10.57 -38.53
C LYS A 61 35.56 -10.70 -37.14
N ASN A 62 34.51 -11.52 -36.99
CA ASN A 62 33.86 -11.73 -35.71
C ASN A 62 34.81 -12.35 -34.69
N GLU A 63 35.78 -13.17 -35.13
CA GLU A 63 36.80 -13.77 -34.26
C GLU A 63 37.73 -12.72 -33.65
N ASP A 64 38.08 -11.67 -34.41
CA ASP A 64 38.96 -10.60 -33.94
C ASP A 64 38.24 -9.75 -32.87
N ILE A 65 36.97 -9.42 -33.12
CA ILE A 65 36.12 -8.69 -32.17
C ILE A 65 35.91 -9.53 -30.89
N ALA A 66 35.66 -10.83 -31.03
CA ALA A 66 35.49 -11.75 -29.90
C ALA A 66 36.75 -11.79 -29.02
N ASN A 67 37.92 -11.90 -29.65
CA ASN A 67 39.21 -11.88 -28.95
C ASN A 67 39.47 -10.54 -28.22
N TRP A 68 39.11 -9.39 -28.82
CA TRP A 68 39.30 -8.08 -28.19
C TRP A 68 38.35 -7.84 -27.02
N LEU A 69 37.12 -8.37 -27.09
CA LEU A 69 36.10 -8.21 -26.06
C LEU A 69 36.13 -9.31 -24.99
N GLY A 70 36.94 -10.36 -25.17
CA GLY A 70 36.97 -11.52 -24.29
C GLY A 70 35.66 -12.31 -24.32
N LEU A 71 34.99 -12.37 -25.47
CA LEU A 71 33.71 -13.04 -25.70
C LEU A 71 33.88 -14.27 -26.60
N GLU A 72 32.88 -15.15 -26.62
CA GLU A 72 32.78 -16.21 -27.62
C GLU A 72 32.34 -15.65 -28.99
N THR A 73 32.91 -16.18 -30.08
CA THR A 73 32.62 -15.75 -31.46
C THR A 73 31.12 -15.87 -31.81
N ASP A 74 30.44 -16.87 -31.28
CA ASP A 74 29.01 -17.08 -31.50
C ASP A 74 28.16 -15.98 -30.85
N MET A 75 28.58 -15.45 -29.69
CA MET A 75 27.91 -14.35 -29.02
C MET A 75 28.06 -13.04 -29.80
N VAL A 76 29.26 -12.76 -30.32
CA VAL A 76 29.49 -11.60 -31.21
C VAL A 76 28.65 -11.73 -32.48
N SER A 77 28.61 -12.92 -33.07
CA SER A 77 27.80 -13.20 -34.26
C SER A 77 26.30 -13.02 -33.99
N TYR A 78 25.81 -13.45 -32.83
CA TYR A 78 24.44 -13.22 -32.39
C TYR A 78 24.13 -11.73 -32.23
N ILE A 79 24.97 -10.95 -31.55
CA ILE A 79 24.76 -9.51 -31.36
C ILE A 79 24.69 -8.80 -32.73
N ILE A 80 25.59 -9.14 -33.65
CA ILE A 80 25.59 -8.56 -34.99
C ILE A 80 24.32 -8.93 -35.78
N THR A 81 23.99 -10.22 -35.86
CA THR A 81 22.94 -10.74 -36.76
C THR A 81 21.53 -10.62 -36.21
N ALA A 82 21.34 -10.69 -34.89
CA ALA A 82 20.04 -10.64 -34.25
C ALA A 82 19.70 -9.27 -33.66
N GLN A 83 20.70 -8.40 -33.45
CA GLN A 83 20.48 -7.08 -32.82
C GLN A 83 20.91 -5.94 -33.73
N LEU A 84 22.18 -5.83 -34.13
CA LEU A 84 22.68 -4.65 -34.85
C LEU A 84 22.11 -4.53 -36.27
N ILE A 85 22.06 -5.64 -37.02
CA ILE A 85 21.51 -5.66 -38.39
C ILE A 85 19.99 -5.47 -38.40
N PRO A 86 19.18 -6.22 -37.61
CA PRO A 86 17.73 -6.09 -37.65
C PRO A 86 17.21 -4.73 -37.17
N ASN A 87 17.91 -4.07 -36.24
CA ASN A 87 17.59 -2.70 -35.82
C ASN A 87 18.07 -1.64 -36.82
N GLY A 88 18.72 -2.05 -37.91
CA GLY A 88 19.17 -1.16 -38.99
C GLY A 88 20.33 -0.27 -38.61
N TRP A 89 21.10 -0.58 -37.55
CA TRP A 89 22.28 0.19 -37.12
C TRP A 89 23.55 -0.23 -37.85
N LEU A 90 23.60 -1.48 -38.29
CA LEU A 90 24.68 -2.05 -39.08
C LEU A 90 24.09 -2.71 -40.33
N THR A 91 24.74 -2.58 -41.47
CA THR A 91 24.38 -3.32 -42.68
C THR A 91 24.96 -4.74 -42.65
N GLU A 92 24.42 -5.65 -43.46
CA GLU A 92 24.97 -7.02 -43.65
C GLU A 92 26.45 -7.02 -44.13
N LYS A 93 26.91 -5.91 -44.70
CA LYS A 93 28.29 -5.72 -45.16
C LYS A 93 29.21 -5.11 -44.09
N GLY A 94 28.75 -4.99 -42.84
CA GLY A 94 29.52 -4.44 -41.73
C GLY A 94 29.72 -2.91 -41.81
N GLN A 95 28.89 -2.19 -42.56
CA GLN A 95 28.92 -0.73 -42.58
C GLN A 95 27.88 -0.17 -41.60
N VAL A 96 28.31 0.77 -40.73
CA VAL A 96 27.41 1.49 -39.83
C VAL A 96 26.52 2.42 -40.65
N THR A 97 25.21 2.35 -40.40
CA THR A 97 24.23 3.18 -41.11
C THR A 97 24.13 4.57 -40.48
N GLU A 98 23.47 5.52 -41.14
CA GLU A 98 23.18 6.85 -40.56
C GLU A 98 22.39 6.74 -39.24
N SER A 99 21.49 5.76 -39.13
CA SER A 99 20.79 5.42 -37.88
C SER A 99 21.74 4.91 -36.80
N GLY A 100 22.71 4.08 -37.19
CA GLY A 100 23.78 3.57 -36.32
C GLY A 100 24.74 4.65 -35.82
N THR A 101 25.12 5.60 -36.67
CA THR A 101 25.94 6.76 -36.27
C THR A 101 25.14 7.68 -35.35
N LYS A 102 23.87 7.92 -35.66
CA LYS A 102 23.00 8.76 -34.86
C LYS A 102 22.75 8.20 -33.46
N ILE A 103 22.54 6.90 -33.29
CA ILE A 103 22.37 6.31 -31.94
C ILE A 103 23.69 6.31 -31.14
N LEU A 104 24.85 6.25 -31.81
CA LEU A 104 26.15 6.44 -31.17
C LEU A 104 26.37 7.89 -30.70
N ASP A 105 25.86 8.88 -31.46
CA ASP A 105 25.97 10.30 -31.15
C ASP A 105 24.88 10.83 -30.19
N ASP A 106 23.65 10.30 -30.26
CA ASP A 106 22.50 10.68 -29.44
C ASP A 106 22.72 10.32 -27.94
N GLU A 107 23.53 9.29 -27.63
CA GLU A 107 23.96 9.00 -26.25
C GLU A 107 25.01 10.00 -25.72
N VAL A 108 25.82 10.62 -26.59
CA VAL A 108 26.80 11.65 -26.20
C VAL A 108 26.11 13.00 -25.96
N ASN A 109 24.99 13.24 -26.66
CA ASN A 109 24.17 14.44 -26.55
C ASN A 109 22.84 14.17 -25.81
N ALA A 110 22.88 13.41 -24.71
CA ALA A 110 21.70 13.23 -23.88
C ALA A 110 21.15 14.60 -23.44
N SER A 111 19.90 14.91 -23.82
CA SER A 111 19.26 16.17 -23.43
C SER A 111 19.09 16.19 -21.91
N LEU A 112 19.78 17.10 -21.24
CA LEU A 112 19.64 17.33 -19.81
C LEU A 112 18.20 17.75 -19.50
N THR A 113 17.53 16.96 -18.68
CA THR A 113 16.21 17.24 -18.16
C THR A 113 16.36 17.86 -16.78
N THR A 114 15.68 18.98 -16.55
CA THR A 114 15.60 19.59 -15.23
C THR A 114 14.64 18.82 -14.35
N ALA A 115 15.05 18.56 -13.12
CA ALA A 115 14.22 17.97 -12.08
C ALA A 115 14.48 18.67 -10.75
N TYR A 116 13.68 18.31 -9.75
CA TYR A 116 13.71 18.90 -8.42
C TYR A 116 13.71 17.83 -7.36
N VAL A 117 14.55 18.01 -6.35
CA VAL A 117 14.60 17.21 -5.12
C VAL A 117 14.31 18.11 -3.92
N PHE A 118 13.83 17.52 -2.84
CA PHE A 118 13.29 18.26 -1.71
C PHE A 118 13.91 17.78 -0.41
N GLN A 119 14.27 18.71 0.46
CA GLN A 119 14.71 18.44 1.82
C GLN A 119 13.67 18.96 2.80
N CYS A 120 13.30 18.18 3.81
CA CYS A 120 12.41 18.64 4.85
C CYS A 120 13.05 19.77 5.65
N ALA A 121 12.37 20.93 5.77
CA ALA A 121 12.90 22.08 6.50
C ALA A 121 12.75 21.97 8.04
N ILE A 122 12.27 20.84 8.56
CA ILE A 122 12.08 20.58 10.00
C ILE A 122 13.08 19.53 10.47
N THR A 123 13.21 18.42 9.73
CA THR A 123 14.07 17.28 10.10
C THR A 123 15.39 17.26 9.33
N HIS A 124 15.52 18.09 8.27
CA HIS A 124 16.65 18.11 7.34
C HIS A 124 16.86 16.80 6.55
N GLN A 125 15.93 15.85 6.62
CA GLN A 125 15.97 14.62 5.84
C GLN A 125 15.54 14.89 4.38
N TRP A 126 16.17 14.19 3.44
CA TRP A 126 15.80 14.20 2.02
C TRP A 126 14.51 13.43 1.77
N LEU A 127 13.63 13.99 0.94
CA LEU A 127 12.43 13.30 0.49
C LEU A 127 12.85 12.31 -0.61
N PRO A 128 12.38 11.05 -0.58
CA PRO A 128 12.79 10.00 -1.53
C PRO A 128 12.06 10.12 -2.86
N ARG A 129 11.97 11.34 -3.40
CA ARG A 129 11.12 11.69 -4.55
C ARG A 129 11.83 12.70 -5.46
N VAL A 130 11.77 12.43 -6.76
CA VAL A 130 12.21 13.33 -7.83
C VAL A 130 10.99 13.87 -8.55
N CYS A 131 10.94 15.18 -8.77
CA CYS A 131 9.82 15.86 -9.41
C CYS A 131 10.29 16.56 -10.68
N PHE A 132 9.59 16.37 -11.79
CA PHE A 132 9.95 16.92 -13.10
C PHE A 132 9.12 18.15 -13.49
N ASN A 133 7.94 18.27 -12.91
CA ASN A 133 7.00 19.35 -13.17
C ASN A 133 6.52 19.92 -11.84
N LEU A 134 6.52 21.26 -11.72
CA LEU A 134 6.12 21.93 -10.50
C LEU A 134 4.74 22.58 -10.69
N GLU A 135 3.70 21.98 -10.12
CA GLU A 135 2.37 22.60 -10.05
C GLU A 135 2.30 23.64 -8.93
N GLU A 136 2.69 24.89 -9.25
CA GLU A 136 2.59 26.02 -8.32
C GLU A 136 1.13 26.49 -8.15
N ILE A 137 0.75 26.74 -6.89
CA ILE A 137 -0.57 27.25 -6.51
C ILE A 137 -0.44 28.59 -5.78
N TYR A 138 -1.48 29.41 -5.89
CA TYR A 138 -1.51 30.76 -5.34
C TYR A 138 -2.61 30.89 -4.28
N SER A 139 -2.26 31.53 -3.16
CA SER A 139 -3.23 31.86 -2.13
C SER A 139 -4.20 32.93 -2.65
N ILE A 140 -5.48 32.79 -2.29
CA ILE A 140 -6.54 33.75 -2.63
C ILE A 140 -6.49 34.97 -1.70
N ASN A 141 -5.85 34.85 -0.55
CA ASN A 141 -5.77 35.88 0.47
C ASN A 141 -4.35 36.08 1.00
N ASN A 142 -4.09 37.30 1.47
CA ASN A 142 -2.84 37.68 2.15
C ASN A 142 -3.02 37.72 3.69
N SER A 143 -3.90 36.87 4.25
CA SER A 143 -4.19 36.83 5.69
C SER A 143 -3.46 35.68 6.40
N ASP A 144 -3.43 35.71 7.74
CA ASP A 144 -2.81 34.67 8.58
C ASP A 144 -3.32 33.24 8.33
N ARG A 145 -4.52 33.06 7.76
CA ARG A 145 -5.02 31.76 7.29
C ARG A 145 -5.04 31.72 5.78
N LEU A 146 -4.08 31.03 5.18
CA LEU A 146 -3.99 30.85 3.74
C LEU A 146 -5.19 30.05 3.20
N LYS A 147 -5.71 30.47 2.06
CA LYS A 147 -6.87 29.85 1.40
C LYS A 147 -6.54 29.57 -0.05
N PHE A 148 -6.84 28.35 -0.50
CA PHE A 148 -6.53 27.91 -1.86
C PHE A 148 -7.77 27.36 -2.57
N LYS A 149 -7.86 27.63 -3.87
CA LYS A 149 -8.83 27.01 -4.79
C LYS A 149 -8.05 26.15 -5.76
N PHE A 150 -8.12 24.83 -5.57
CA PHE A 150 -7.39 23.88 -6.41
C PHE A 150 -8.02 23.67 -7.79
N LYS A 151 -9.31 24.02 -7.95
CA LYS A 151 -10.01 24.02 -9.24
C LYS A 151 -10.72 25.35 -9.44
N ARG A 152 -10.52 25.98 -10.61
CA ARG A 152 -11.17 27.27 -10.95
C ARG A 152 -12.69 27.18 -10.91
N SER A 153 -13.26 26.04 -11.30
CA SER A 153 -14.70 25.78 -11.34
C SER A 153 -15.30 25.33 -10.01
N SER A 154 -14.48 25.10 -8.98
CA SER A 154 -14.97 24.65 -7.69
C SER A 154 -15.18 25.84 -6.75
N ASP A 155 -16.31 25.82 -6.05
CA ASP A 155 -16.57 26.73 -4.93
C ASP A 155 -15.88 26.27 -3.63
N TYR A 156 -15.27 25.08 -3.63
CA TYR A 156 -14.52 24.58 -2.50
C TYR A 156 -13.24 25.39 -2.29
N VAL A 157 -13.07 25.86 -1.05
CA VAL A 157 -11.88 26.58 -0.60
C VAL A 157 -11.18 25.75 0.47
N SER A 158 -9.97 25.30 0.16
CA SER A 158 -9.13 24.60 1.12
C SER A 158 -8.42 25.59 2.04
N VAL A 159 -8.40 25.27 3.33
CA VAL A 159 -7.69 26.03 4.36
C VAL A 159 -6.68 25.10 5.02
N PRO A 160 -5.47 24.93 4.43
CA PRO A 160 -4.49 23.99 4.93
C PRO A 160 -3.89 24.47 6.26
N PHE A 161 -3.47 23.51 7.09
CA PHE A 161 -2.64 23.83 8.25
C PHE A 161 -1.22 24.19 7.79
N VAL A 162 -0.77 25.41 8.13
CA VAL A 162 0.55 25.90 7.74
C VAL A 162 1.56 25.55 8.82
N ILE A 163 2.54 24.71 8.49
CA ILE A 163 3.57 24.36 9.45
C ILE A 163 4.63 25.47 9.45
N ALA A 164 4.74 26.15 10.59
CA ALA A 164 5.77 27.16 10.78
C ALA A 164 7.16 26.51 10.85
N SER A 165 8.11 27.02 10.08
CA SER A 165 9.53 26.68 10.22
C SER A 165 10.35 27.96 10.10
N ARG A 166 11.54 27.96 10.71
CA ARG A 166 12.53 29.01 10.49
C ARG A 166 13.26 28.69 9.19
N SER A 167 13.42 29.69 8.32
CA SER A 167 14.32 29.56 7.18
C SER A 167 15.74 29.51 7.74
N ILE A 168 16.33 28.31 7.75
CA ILE A 168 17.72 28.05 8.10
C ILE A 168 18.40 27.71 6.78
N GLU A 169 19.61 28.24 6.55
CA GLU A 169 20.38 27.88 5.36
C GLU A 169 20.53 26.36 5.26
N SER A 170 20.10 25.84 4.11
CA SER A 170 20.12 24.43 3.80
C SER A 170 21.42 24.08 3.10
N MET A 171 22.11 23.03 3.53
CA MET A 171 23.30 22.55 2.82
C MET A 171 22.90 21.85 1.51
N PRO A 172 23.66 22.02 0.42
CA PRO A 172 23.40 21.34 -0.84
C PRO A 172 23.50 19.81 -0.68
N PRO A 173 22.73 19.03 -1.45
CA PRO A 173 22.85 17.57 -1.45
C PRO A 173 24.25 17.18 -1.93
N ASN A 174 24.88 16.26 -1.22
CA ASN A 174 26.12 15.65 -1.71
C ASN A 174 25.81 14.56 -2.76
N GLU A 175 26.83 13.99 -3.40
CA GLU A 175 26.62 12.96 -4.44
C GLU A 175 25.95 11.68 -3.90
N GLU A 176 26.19 11.33 -2.63
CA GLU A 176 25.59 10.16 -1.98
C GLU A 176 24.10 10.39 -1.72
N ASP A 177 23.71 11.58 -1.27
CA ASP A 177 22.31 11.99 -1.10
C ASP A 177 21.57 11.89 -2.43
N LEU A 178 22.13 12.45 -3.50
CA LEU A 178 21.54 12.42 -4.85
C LEU A 178 21.38 10.98 -5.36
N ARG A 179 22.37 10.12 -5.11
CA ARG A 179 22.32 8.71 -5.48
C ARG A 179 21.25 7.96 -4.68
N SER A 180 21.14 8.21 -3.37
CA SER A 180 20.10 7.61 -2.52
C SER A 180 18.72 8.00 -3.00
N ILE A 181 18.47 9.29 -3.22
CA ILE A 181 17.18 9.82 -3.71
C ILE A 181 16.80 9.18 -5.05
N SER A 182 17.75 9.08 -5.99
CA SER A 182 17.50 8.46 -7.29
C SER A 182 17.13 6.97 -7.14
N THR A 183 17.85 6.25 -6.27
CA THR A 183 17.58 4.82 -5.98
C THR A 183 16.19 4.63 -5.38
N ASP A 184 15.86 5.38 -4.33
CA ASP A 184 14.57 5.28 -3.63
C ASP A 184 13.40 5.66 -4.53
N PHE A 185 13.61 6.66 -5.41
CA PHE A 185 12.63 7.05 -6.41
C PHE A 185 12.38 5.93 -7.42
N GLN A 186 13.43 5.31 -7.96
CA GLN A 186 13.30 4.18 -8.90
C GLN A 186 12.58 2.99 -8.26
N GLU A 187 12.92 2.64 -7.02
CA GLU A 187 12.23 1.57 -6.28
C GLU A 187 10.75 1.90 -6.09
N ALA A 188 10.41 3.13 -5.70
CA ALA A 188 9.02 3.56 -5.55
C ALA A 188 8.24 3.47 -6.87
N ILE A 189 8.84 3.86 -8.00
CA ILE A 189 8.23 3.70 -9.33
C ILE A 189 8.04 2.23 -9.68
N TYR A 190 9.02 1.37 -9.42
CA TYR A 190 8.93 -0.07 -9.66
C TYR A 190 7.80 -0.71 -8.86
N ILE A 191 7.71 -0.42 -7.56
CA ILE A 191 6.63 -0.91 -6.69
C ILE A 191 5.28 -0.41 -7.20
N ALA A 192 5.15 0.88 -7.51
CA ALA A 192 3.90 1.46 -7.98
C ALA A 192 3.39 0.81 -9.28
N LYS A 193 4.29 0.52 -10.23
CA LYS A 193 3.95 -0.18 -11.49
C LYS A 193 3.43 -1.60 -11.26
N ASN A 194 3.95 -2.31 -10.26
CA ASN A 194 3.61 -3.72 -10.01
C ASN A 194 2.44 -3.91 -9.04
N THR A 195 2.02 -2.86 -8.32
CA THR A 195 0.99 -2.96 -7.27
C THR A 195 -0.30 -2.20 -7.58
N ARG A 196 -0.28 -1.28 -8.56
CA ARG A 196 -1.50 -0.57 -8.97
C ARG A 196 -2.28 -1.40 -9.99
N ASP A 197 -3.51 -1.75 -9.63
CA ASP A 197 -4.51 -2.36 -10.54
C ASP A 197 -4.92 -1.46 -11.72
N ASN A 198 -4.43 -0.22 -11.78
CA ASN A 198 -4.85 0.78 -12.76
C ASN A 198 -3.77 0.97 -13.84
N ASP A 199 -3.99 0.35 -15.00
CA ASP A 199 -3.12 0.44 -16.18
C ASP A 199 -2.93 1.89 -16.70
N GLU A 200 -3.80 2.83 -16.29
CA GLU A 200 -3.73 4.24 -16.71
C GLU A 200 -2.67 5.07 -15.96
N TRP A 201 -2.18 4.61 -14.79
CA TRP A 201 -1.13 5.36 -14.10
C TRP A 201 0.21 5.16 -14.80
N GLN A 202 0.66 6.18 -15.53
CA GLN A 202 1.97 6.24 -16.15
C GLN A 202 2.75 7.41 -15.53
N PRO A 203 3.92 7.18 -14.92
CA PRO A 203 4.74 8.29 -14.46
C PRO A 203 5.26 9.07 -15.69
N GLU A 204 5.22 10.41 -15.62
CA GLU A 204 5.70 11.28 -16.71
C GLU A 204 7.14 10.94 -17.14
N GLN A 205 7.97 10.54 -16.18
CA GLN A 205 9.27 9.92 -16.43
C GLN A 205 9.47 8.72 -15.52
N SER A 206 9.83 7.58 -16.11
CA SER A 206 9.95 6.31 -15.39
C SER A 206 11.38 5.85 -15.13
N LYS A 207 12.37 6.60 -15.64
CA LYS A 207 13.79 6.37 -15.44
C LYS A 207 14.48 7.70 -15.16
N VAL A 208 15.26 7.69 -14.09
CA VAL A 208 16.13 8.79 -13.67
C VAL A 208 17.51 8.19 -13.58
N ASP A 209 18.47 8.72 -14.33
CA ASP A 209 19.84 8.25 -14.25
C ASP A 209 20.56 8.95 -13.08
N ARG A 210 21.81 9.34 -13.29
CA ARG A 210 22.59 10.11 -12.32
C ARG A 210 22.02 11.52 -12.21
N LEU A 211 21.57 11.87 -11.02
CA LEU A 211 21.24 13.24 -10.66
C LEU A 211 22.51 14.06 -10.46
N THR A 212 22.54 15.27 -11.02
CA THR A 212 23.62 16.24 -10.86
C THR A 212 23.06 17.54 -10.33
N LEU A 213 23.67 18.13 -9.30
CA LEU A 213 23.20 19.37 -8.70
C LEU A 213 23.33 20.55 -9.68
N ALA A 214 22.28 21.36 -9.78
CA ALA A 214 22.32 22.61 -10.53
C ALA A 214 22.97 23.73 -9.70
N PRO A 215 23.53 24.79 -10.33
CA PRO A 215 24.25 25.84 -9.60
C PRO A 215 23.36 26.74 -8.74
N GLN A 216 22.03 26.65 -8.86
CA GLN A 216 21.12 27.44 -8.03
C GLN A 216 21.10 26.93 -6.57
N GLY A 217 21.04 27.87 -5.64
CA GLY A 217 20.85 27.55 -4.22
C GLY A 217 19.45 27.02 -3.89
N ALA A 218 19.30 26.55 -2.66
CA ALA A 218 18.01 26.07 -2.15
C ALA A 218 16.93 27.15 -2.24
N THR A 219 15.77 26.78 -2.75
CA THR A 219 14.57 27.64 -2.76
C THR A 219 13.60 27.15 -1.68
N PRO A 220 13.32 27.94 -0.62
CA PRO A 220 12.28 27.61 0.34
C PRO A 220 10.90 27.55 -0.32
N ALA A 221 10.15 26.49 -0.06
CA ALA A 221 8.80 26.31 -0.57
C ALA A 221 7.94 25.48 0.39
N TYR A 222 6.63 25.46 0.13
CA TYR A 222 5.68 24.57 0.79
C TYR A 222 5.17 23.51 -0.16
N LEU A 223 5.23 22.25 0.26
CA LEU A 223 4.58 21.14 -0.43
C LEU A 223 3.23 20.84 0.23
N THR A 224 2.16 20.77 -0.56
CA THR A 224 0.85 20.36 -0.05
C THR A 224 0.86 18.86 0.23
N VAL A 225 0.63 18.50 1.49
CA VAL A 225 0.57 17.11 1.96
C VAL A 225 -0.83 16.85 2.51
N TRP A 226 -1.40 15.73 2.08
CA TRP A 226 -2.69 15.26 2.57
C TRP A 226 -2.48 14.18 3.62
N GLY A 227 -3.32 14.17 4.64
CA GLY A 227 -3.34 13.09 5.60
C GLY A 227 -4.65 12.98 6.35
N ASP A 228 -4.84 11.82 6.94
CA ASP A 228 -6.00 11.50 7.73
C ASP A 228 -5.60 10.66 8.93
N THR A 229 -6.52 10.58 9.87
CA THR A 229 -6.54 9.52 10.86
C THR A 229 -7.83 8.78 10.55
N GLN A 230 -7.88 7.83 9.63
CA GLN A 230 -9.04 6.93 9.48
C GLN A 230 -8.58 5.50 9.66
N THR A 231 -7.31 5.21 9.34
CA THR A 231 -6.78 3.86 9.34
C THR A 231 -6.01 3.47 10.59
N SER A 232 -5.55 4.39 11.45
CA SER A 232 -4.91 4.05 12.72
C SER A 232 -4.95 5.23 13.70
N PHE A 233 -4.52 5.03 14.94
CA PHE A 233 -4.27 6.14 15.88
C PHE A 233 -3.12 7.05 15.45
N GLU A 234 -2.40 6.68 14.39
CA GLU A 234 -1.39 7.52 13.77
C GLU A 234 -1.94 8.16 12.49
N TRP A 235 -1.37 9.30 12.13
CA TRP A 235 -1.63 9.92 10.84
C TRP A 235 -1.15 9.03 9.70
N THR A 236 -2.08 8.71 8.82
CA THR A 236 -1.79 8.17 7.49
C THR A 236 -1.56 9.35 6.56
N LEU A 237 -0.38 9.40 5.95
CA LEU A 237 0.00 10.47 5.03
C LEU A 237 -0.02 9.93 3.61
N TYR A 238 -0.52 10.74 2.69
CA TYR A 238 -0.59 10.41 1.26
C TYR A 238 0.67 10.93 0.57
N ASP A 239 1.13 10.20 -0.45
CA ASP A 239 2.31 10.63 -1.21
C ASP A 239 2.03 11.95 -1.91
N PRO A 240 2.72 13.05 -1.54
CA PRO A 240 2.43 14.34 -2.12
C PRO A 240 2.70 14.39 -3.62
N PHE A 241 3.52 13.46 -4.16
CA PHE A 241 3.87 13.34 -5.58
C PHE A 241 3.06 12.26 -6.34
N GLY A 242 2.18 11.54 -5.65
CA GLY A 242 1.21 10.62 -6.28
C GLY A 242 1.80 9.30 -6.79
N ILE A 243 3.05 8.98 -6.45
CA ILE A 243 3.72 7.73 -6.84
C ILE A 243 3.12 6.56 -6.08
N SER A 244 3.16 6.60 -4.75
CA SER A 244 2.45 5.63 -3.91
C SER A 244 1.10 6.18 -3.47
N THR A 245 0.17 5.32 -3.09
CA THR A 245 -1.09 5.79 -2.47
C THR A 245 -0.79 6.39 -1.10
N LYS A 246 -0.01 5.69 -0.26
CA LYS A 246 0.42 6.17 1.07
C LYS A 246 1.93 6.45 1.08
N ALA A 247 2.35 7.48 1.80
CA ALA A 247 3.76 7.81 2.03
C ALA A 247 4.21 7.29 3.40
N THR A 248 4.61 6.02 3.44
CA THR A 248 5.16 5.41 4.67
C THR A 248 6.41 6.14 5.17
N TRP A 249 7.26 6.61 4.24
CA TRP A 249 8.45 7.41 4.54
C TRP A 249 8.13 8.76 5.23
N MET A 250 6.91 9.30 5.06
CA MET A 250 6.51 10.52 5.75
C MET A 250 6.11 10.29 7.21
N LYS A 251 5.86 9.06 7.63
CA LYS A 251 5.42 8.76 9.00
C LYS A 251 6.43 9.25 10.02
N GLU A 252 7.71 8.92 9.82
CA GLU A 252 8.79 9.32 10.72
C GLU A 252 9.00 10.85 10.68
N LEU A 253 9.00 11.44 9.48
CA LEU A 253 9.07 12.90 9.30
C LEU A 253 7.98 13.63 10.07
N PHE A 254 6.75 13.09 10.05
CA PHE A 254 5.61 13.67 10.74
C PHE A 254 5.72 13.54 12.25
N GLN A 255 6.15 12.39 12.76
CA GLN A 255 6.38 12.19 14.19
C GLN A 255 7.47 13.13 14.73
N GLN A 256 8.61 13.20 14.05
CA GLN A 256 9.69 14.13 14.38
C GLN A 256 9.21 15.59 14.26
N GLY A 257 8.43 15.91 13.22
CA GLY A 257 7.83 17.22 13.04
C GLY A 257 6.88 17.62 14.18
N CYS A 258 6.06 16.69 14.68
CA CYS A 258 5.19 16.93 15.82
C CYS A 258 5.97 17.22 17.11
N LYS A 259 7.10 16.51 17.33
CA LYS A 259 8.01 16.75 18.47
C LYS A 259 8.65 18.13 18.38
N SER A 260 9.14 18.51 17.21
CA SER A 260 9.85 19.77 16.98
C SER A 260 8.92 20.99 16.85
N ASN A 261 7.66 20.80 16.44
CA ASN A 261 6.69 21.86 16.24
C ASN A 261 5.41 21.61 17.06
N LYS A 262 5.26 22.35 18.16
CA LYS A 262 4.12 22.24 19.08
C LYS A 262 2.77 22.49 18.40
N ALA A 263 2.69 23.41 17.43
CA ALA A 263 1.44 23.69 16.73
C ALA A 263 1.04 22.52 15.82
N LEU A 264 2.01 21.88 15.16
CA LEU A 264 1.78 20.67 14.38
C LEU A 264 1.33 19.51 15.28
N GLY A 265 1.99 19.31 16.43
CA GLY A 265 1.56 18.31 17.41
C GLY A 265 0.13 18.54 17.92
N GLN A 266 -0.23 19.80 18.22
CA GLN A 266 -1.60 20.15 18.61
C GLN A 266 -2.62 19.92 17.48
N PHE A 267 -2.27 20.25 16.25
CA PHE A 267 -3.09 19.95 15.08
C PHE A 267 -3.31 18.44 14.91
N ALA A 268 -2.25 17.65 15.08
CA ALA A 268 -2.31 16.20 14.99
C ALA A 268 -3.20 15.60 16.09
N LEU A 269 -3.04 16.05 17.34
CA LEU A 269 -3.85 15.64 18.49
C LEU A 269 -5.33 16.03 18.35
N ALA A 270 -5.61 17.23 17.82
CA ALA A 270 -6.98 17.68 17.61
C ALA A 270 -7.74 16.80 16.60
N ALA A 271 -7.05 16.11 15.70
CA ALA A 271 -7.65 15.14 14.80
C ALA A 271 -7.97 13.78 15.47
N LEU A 272 -7.40 13.50 16.64
CA LEU A 272 -7.63 12.28 17.41
C LEU A 272 -8.70 12.45 18.51
N ASP A 273 -9.29 13.64 18.64
CA ASP A 273 -10.29 14.03 19.66
C ASP A 273 -9.90 13.67 21.10
N VAL A 274 -8.60 13.71 21.43
CA VAL A 274 -8.05 13.33 22.75
C VAL A 274 -8.36 14.36 23.87
N GLY A 275 -9.17 15.38 23.58
CA GLY A 275 -9.43 16.49 24.50
C GLY A 275 -8.17 17.28 24.90
N ASN A 276 -8.28 18.13 25.92
CA ASN A 276 -7.16 18.90 26.48
C ASN A 276 -6.23 18.03 27.35
N ALA A 277 -5.86 16.84 26.87
CA ALA A 277 -4.82 16.04 27.51
C ALA A 277 -3.49 16.81 27.42
N LYS A 278 -2.71 16.83 28.52
CA LYS A 278 -1.34 17.38 28.53
C LYS A 278 -0.33 16.47 27.82
N MET A 279 -0.80 15.48 27.07
CA MET A 279 0.03 14.49 26.38
C MET A 279 0.56 15.08 25.08
N ASP A 280 1.76 14.65 24.69
CA ASP A 280 2.21 14.87 23.32
C ASP A 280 1.53 13.89 22.33
N TYR A 281 1.74 14.11 21.03
CA TYR A 281 1.13 13.28 19.98
C TYR A 281 1.55 11.81 20.06
N GLU A 282 2.82 11.53 20.34
CA GLU A 282 3.35 10.16 20.37
C GLU A 282 2.90 9.43 21.62
N GLU A 283 2.90 10.10 22.78
CA GLU A 283 2.32 9.62 24.03
C GLU A 283 0.84 9.27 23.86
N ALA A 284 0.07 10.11 23.16
CA ALA A 284 -1.34 9.83 22.88
C ALA A 284 -1.49 8.58 22.00
N CYS A 285 -0.76 8.47 20.88
CA CYS A 285 -0.76 7.28 20.03
C CYS A 285 -0.38 6.01 20.80
N LEU A 286 0.67 6.10 21.64
CA LEU A 286 1.14 5.00 22.46
C LEU A 286 0.09 4.59 23.50
N ASN A 287 -0.52 5.54 24.21
CA ASN A 287 -1.56 5.27 25.20
C ASN A 287 -2.78 4.57 24.57
N PHE A 288 -3.23 5.02 23.40
CA PHE A 288 -4.32 4.34 22.68
C PHE A 288 -3.95 2.88 22.33
N SER A 289 -2.73 2.67 21.82
CA SER A 289 -2.20 1.34 21.55
C SER A 289 -2.11 0.49 22.83
N GLU A 290 -1.54 1.02 23.92
CA GLU A 290 -1.43 0.31 25.20
C GLU A 290 -2.79 -0.04 25.80
N LYS A 291 -3.77 0.85 25.69
CA LYS A 291 -5.15 0.59 26.15
C LYS A 291 -5.81 -0.53 25.35
N ALA A 292 -5.65 -0.53 24.02
CA ALA A 292 -6.13 -1.62 23.16
C ALA A 292 -5.44 -2.94 23.52
N ASN A 293 -4.10 -2.93 23.65
CA ASN A 293 -3.30 -4.09 24.06
C ASN A 293 -3.72 -4.64 25.43
N PHE A 294 -3.86 -3.77 26.43
CA PHE A 294 -4.30 -4.14 27.77
C PHE A 294 -5.70 -4.77 27.74
N THR A 295 -6.62 -4.20 26.95
CA THR A 295 -7.97 -4.75 26.78
C THR A 295 -7.95 -6.16 26.22
N VAL A 296 -7.11 -6.42 25.20
CA VAL A 296 -6.93 -7.76 24.63
C VAL A 296 -6.38 -8.73 25.67
N LEU A 297 -5.33 -8.33 26.40
CA LEU A 297 -4.67 -9.18 27.40
C LEU A 297 -5.59 -9.55 28.57
N VAL A 298 -6.42 -8.61 29.03
CA VAL A 298 -7.34 -8.82 30.16
C VAL A 298 -8.58 -9.60 29.74
N LYS A 299 -9.21 -9.26 28.61
CA LYS A 299 -10.45 -9.90 28.17
C LYS A 299 -10.22 -11.26 27.51
N TYR A 300 -9.09 -11.43 26.81
CA TYR A 300 -8.80 -12.64 26.05
C TYR A 300 -7.40 -13.19 26.39
N PRO A 301 -7.16 -13.60 27.65
CA PRO A 301 -5.85 -14.13 28.06
C PRO A 301 -5.42 -15.36 27.25
N ASN A 302 -6.41 -16.14 26.78
CA ASN A 302 -6.20 -17.32 25.95
C ASN A 302 -5.90 -17.01 24.47
N ALA A 303 -5.99 -15.75 24.01
CA ALA A 303 -5.74 -15.40 22.60
C ALA A 303 -4.34 -15.76 22.13
N LYS A 304 -3.35 -15.76 23.03
CA LYS A 304 -1.97 -16.16 22.73
C LYS A 304 -1.82 -17.62 22.29
N LYS A 305 -2.80 -18.49 22.60
CA LYS A 305 -2.82 -19.89 22.17
C LYS A 305 -3.10 -20.03 20.66
N THR A 306 -3.66 -19.00 20.03
CA THR A 306 -3.99 -18.99 18.60
C THR A 306 -3.05 -18.03 17.86
N PRO A 307 -2.17 -18.52 16.97
CA PRO A 307 -1.25 -17.67 16.21
C PRO A 307 -1.98 -16.58 15.43
N GLY A 308 -1.53 -15.33 15.56
CA GLY A 308 -2.10 -14.15 14.88
C GLY A 308 -3.40 -13.60 15.48
N LEU A 309 -4.01 -14.27 16.47
CA LEU A 309 -5.28 -13.82 17.04
C LEU A 309 -5.12 -12.56 17.90
N THR A 310 -3.99 -12.45 18.59
CA THR A 310 -3.69 -11.27 19.40
C THR A 310 -3.59 -10.02 18.53
N ASP A 311 -2.91 -10.11 17.38
CA ASP A 311 -2.75 -8.99 16.45
C ASP A 311 -4.10 -8.60 15.81
N ALA A 312 -4.89 -9.59 15.36
CA ALA A 312 -6.22 -9.34 14.81
C ALA A 312 -7.18 -8.70 15.84
N LEU A 313 -7.11 -9.13 17.10
CA LEU A 313 -7.88 -8.52 18.18
C LEU A 313 -7.41 -7.10 18.47
N PHE A 314 -6.11 -6.87 18.48
CA PHE A 314 -5.53 -5.55 18.67
C PHE A 314 -6.04 -4.57 17.60
N GLU A 315 -5.95 -4.93 16.32
CA GLU A 315 -6.48 -4.10 15.21
C GLU A 315 -7.98 -3.81 15.37
N MET A 316 -8.78 -4.81 15.78
CA MET A 316 -10.20 -4.64 16.03
C MET A 316 -10.48 -3.67 17.19
N PHE A 317 -9.79 -3.82 18.33
CA PHE A 317 -9.99 -2.95 19.49
C PHE A 317 -9.46 -1.54 19.26
N GLU A 318 -8.35 -1.38 18.54
CA GLU A 318 -7.87 -0.06 18.10
C GLU A 318 -8.94 0.66 17.27
N ALA A 319 -9.52 -0.01 16.27
CA ALA A 319 -10.57 0.59 15.46
C ALA A 319 -11.87 0.87 16.27
N HIS A 320 -12.19 0.04 17.27
CA HIS A 320 -13.37 0.21 18.13
C HIS A 320 -13.23 1.38 19.12
N GLU A 321 -12.08 1.50 19.78
CA GLU A 321 -11.77 2.62 20.67
C GLU A 321 -11.83 3.94 19.90
N ARG A 322 -11.27 3.98 18.70
CA ARG A 322 -11.32 5.17 17.83
C ARG A 322 -12.76 5.62 17.52
N ILE A 323 -13.61 4.71 17.07
CA ILE A 323 -15.02 5.01 16.76
C ILE A 323 -15.77 5.50 18.00
N SER A 324 -15.38 5.04 19.18
CA SER A 324 -15.98 5.45 20.45
C SER A 324 -15.61 6.88 20.86
N HIS A 325 -14.48 7.40 20.37
CA HIS A 325 -14.02 8.77 20.64
C HIS A 325 -14.53 9.78 19.60
N GLU A 326 -14.85 9.37 18.38
CA GLU A 326 -15.33 10.25 17.32
C GLU A 326 -16.84 10.56 17.48
N LYS A 327 -17.22 11.85 17.55
CA LYS A 327 -18.65 12.27 17.60
C LYS A 327 -19.47 11.82 16.39
N SER A 328 -18.85 11.74 15.21
CA SER A 328 -19.49 11.34 13.97
C SER A 328 -18.49 10.60 13.08
N PRO A 329 -18.27 9.29 13.33
CA PRO A 329 -17.26 8.53 12.62
C PRO A 329 -17.57 8.37 11.14
N HIS A 330 -16.55 8.53 10.31
CA HIS A 330 -16.67 8.37 8.86
C HIS A 330 -17.03 6.92 8.48
N ASN A 331 -17.64 6.72 7.31
CA ASN A 331 -18.03 5.38 6.87
C ASN A 331 -16.86 4.43 6.67
N SER A 332 -15.73 4.93 6.16
CA SER A 332 -14.49 4.16 6.00
C SER A 332 -13.98 3.57 7.31
N THR A 333 -14.04 4.32 8.43
CA THR A 333 -13.65 3.83 9.75
C THR A 333 -14.59 2.72 10.21
N LYS A 334 -15.91 2.91 10.03
CA LYS A 334 -16.94 1.91 10.37
C LYS A 334 -16.78 0.62 9.56
N THR A 335 -16.56 0.72 8.25
CA THR A 335 -16.38 -0.44 7.37
C THR A 335 -15.06 -1.15 7.68
N LYS A 336 -14.00 -0.41 8.02
CA LYS A 336 -12.73 -0.99 8.48
C LYS A 336 -12.93 -1.84 9.74
N LEU A 337 -13.65 -1.36 10.75
CA LEU A 337 -13.90 -2.16 11.96
C LEU A 337 -14.69 -3.45 11.65
N ILE A 338 -15.64 -3.41 10.70
CA ILE A 338 -16.31 -4.65 10.25
C ILE A 338 -15.32 -5.61 9.60
N VAL A 339 -14.40 -5.12 8.76
CA VAL A 339 -13.34 -5.96 8.16
C VAL A 339 -12.46 -6.56 9.25
N SER A 340 -12.04 -5.78 10.25
CA SER A 340 -11.25 -6.27 11.39
C SER A 340 -11.99 -7.31 12.24
N CYS A 341 -13.31 -7.16 12.44
CA CYS A 341 -14.13 -8.21 13.06
C CYS A 341 -14.06 -9.53 12.25
N GLY A 342 -14.09 -9.45 10.93
CA GLY A 342 -13.96 -10.63 10.07
C GLY A 342 -12.55 -11.23 10.06
N GLN A 343 -11.50 -10.41 10.15
CA GLN A 343 -10.11 -10.89 10.27
C GLN A 343 -9.92 -11.74 11.54
N VAL A 344 -10.51 -11.35 12.66
CA VAL A 344 -10.55 -12.17 13.89
C VAL A 344 -11.15 -13.55 13.60
N LEU A 345 -12.29 -13.61 12.90
CA LEU A 345 -12.93 -14.87 12.53
C LEU A 345 -12.07 -15.71 11.58
N GLU A 346 -11.41 -15.08 10.60
CA GLU A 346 -10.53 -15.75 9.64
C GLU A 346 -9.34 -16.40 10.33
N VAL A 347 -8.69 -15.70 11.26
CA VAL A 347 -7.59 -16.25 12.05
C VAL A 347 -8.05 -17.46 12.86
N VAL A 348 -9.18 -17.34 13.56
CA VAL A 348 -9.74 -18.45 14.34
C VAL A 348 -10.11 -19.64 13.45
N CYS A 349 -10.85 -19.42 12.37
CA CYS A 349 -11.29 -20.51 11.48
C CYS A 349 -10.10 -21.20 10.81
N THR A 350 -9.06 -20.44 10.45
CA THR A 350 -7.82 -21.00 9.91
C THR A 350 -7.13 -21.91 10.92
N GLN A 351 -7.04 -21.50 12.19
CA GLN A 351 -6.44 -22.32 13.23
C GLN A 351 -7.29 -23.55 13.55
N VAL A 352 -8.60 -23.37 13.71
CA VAL A 352 -9.53 -24.48 13.98
C VAL A 352 -9.48 -25.54 12.88
N LEU A 353 -9.36 -25.16 11.60
CA LEU A 353 -9.20 -26.13 10.51
C LEU A 353 -7.88 -26.89 10.54
N LYS A 354 -6.83 -26.36 11.18
CA LYS A 354 -5.56 -27.07 11.39
C LYS A 354 -5.67 -28.07 12.54
N ASP A 355 -6.38 -27.69 13.61
CA ASP A 355 -6.54 -28.51 14.80
C ASP A 355 -7.59 -29.61 14.61
N TYR A 356 -8.63 -29.32 13.82
CA TYR A 356 -9.77 -30.19 13.51
C TYR A 356 -9.90 -30.37 12.00
N VAL A 357 -8.93 -31.08 11.42
CA VAL A 357 -8.84 -31.28 9.96
C VAL A 357 -9.99 -32.13 9.44
N LEU A 358 -10.49 -31.81 8.24
CA LEU A 358 -11.32 -32.71 7.44
C LEU A 358 -10.46 -33.87 6.93
N GLU A 359 -10.63 -35.06 7.51
CA GLU A 359 -9.75 -36.22 7.28
C GLU A 359 -9.67 -36.64 5.80
N ASN A 360 -10.79 -36.54 5.07
CA ASN A 360 -10.84 -36.88 3.65
C ASN A 360 -11.35 -35.72 2.79
N PRO A 361 -10.51 -34.74 2.43
CA PRO A 361 -10.91 -33.60 1.60
C PRO A 361 -11.37 -33.98 0.19
N TYR A 362 -11.11 -35.22 -0.26
CA TYR A 362 -11.50 -35.69 -1.60
C TYR A 362 -12.97 -36.09 -1.70
N GLU A 363 -13.69 -36.17 -0.58
CA GLU A 363 -15.16 -36.29 -0.56
C GLU A 363 -15.84 -35.00 -1.03
N LEU A 364 -15.13 -33.86 -0.95
CA LEU A 364 -15.63 -32.61 -1.46
C LEU A 364 -15.69 -32.64 -3.01
N PRO A 365 -16.74 -32.05 -3.60
CA PRO A 365 -16.87 -31.98 -5.05
C PRO A 365 -15.68 -31.23 -5.68
N LYS A 366 -15.17 -31.78 -6.79
CA LYS A 366 -14.12 -31.16 -7.60
C LYS A 366 -14.65 -29.86 -8.25
N PRO A 367 -13.75 -28.97 -8.71
CA PRO A 367 -14.16 -27.83 -9.52
C PRO A 367 -15.05 -28.29 -10.69
N GLN A 368 -16.18 -27.63 -10.90
CA GLN A 368 -17.16 -27.90 -11.97
C GLN A 368 -17.97 -29.21 -11.84
N THR A 369 -17.95 -29.90 -10.69
CA THR A 369 -18.87 -31.02 -10.45
C THR A 369 -20.33 -30.58 -10.55
N LYS A 370 -21.12 -31.26 -11.41
CA LYS A 370 -22.57 -31.07 -11.48
C LYS A 370 -23.18 -31.34 -10.11
N ASN A 371 -24.07 -30.45 -9.65
CA ASN A 371 -24.71 -30.50 -8.33
C ASN A 371 -23.77 -30.41 -7.12
N GLY A 372 -22.57 -29.83 -7.27
CA GLY A 372 -21.60 -29.70 -6.16
C GLY A 372 -22.18 -29.04 -4.90
N THR A 373 -23.08 -28.06 -5.04
CA THR A 373 -23.75 -27.42 -3.90
C THR A 373 -24.64 -28.39 -3.11
N GLU A 374 -25.37 -29.28 -3.80
CA GLU A 374 -26.25 -30.25 -3.14
C GLU A 374 -25.44 -31.35 -2.44
N ILE A 375 -24.30 -31.75 -3.02
CA ILE A 375 -23.34 -32.65 -2.36
C ILE A 375 -22.84 -32.02 -1.06
N ILE A 376 -22.44 -30.74 -1.09
CA ILE A 376 -22.00 -30.03 0.11
C ILE A 376 -23.11 -29.93 1.16
N LYS A 377 -24.36 -29.62 0.74
CA LYS A 377 -25.50 -29.60 1.69
C LYS A 377 -25.68 -30.95 2.37
N HIS A 378 -25.58 -32.04 1.62
CA HIS A 378 -25.68 -33.40 2.17
C HIS A 378 -24.57 -33.68 3.19
N LEU A 379 -23.32 -33.38 2.84
CA LEU A 379 -22.17 -33.59 3.74
C LEU A 379 -22.31 -32.79 5.04
N ILE A 380 -22.76 -31.53 4.97
CA ILE A 380 -23.02 -30.73 6.17
C ILE A 380 -24.17 -31.34 6.99
N ALA A 381 -25.26 -31.78 6.34
CA ALA A 381 -26.41 -32.36 7.01
C ALA A 381 -26.10 -33.72 7.68
N GLU A 382 -25.15 -34.49 7.14
CA GLU A 382 -24.67 -35.72 7.77
C GLU A 382 -23.74 -35.42 8.96
N ALA A 383 -22.85 -34.43 8.80
CA ALA A 383 -21.90 -34.03 9.84
C ALA A 383 -22.55 -33.25 11.00
N THR A 384 -23.70 -32.61 10.77
CA THR A 384 -24.30 -31.64 11.69
C THR A 384 -25.82 -31.78 11.81
N GLY A 385 -26.41 -31.24 12.87
CA GLY A 385 -27.87 -31.13 13.04
C GLY A 385 -28.49 -29.86 12.46
N MET A 386 -27.89 -29.25 11.43
CA MET A 386 -28.34 -27.95 10.91
C MET A 386 -29.76 -28.00 10.32
N SER A 387 -30.51 -26.90 10.52
CA SER A 387 -31.79 -26.72 9.84
C SER A 387 -31.61 -26.40 8.35
N VAL A 388 -32.67 -26.62 7.54
CA VAL A 388 -32.67 -26.35 6.09
C VAL A 388 -32.24 -24.91 5.77
N ASP A 389 -32.68 -23.95 6.57
CA ASP A 389 -32.32 -22.54 6.40
C ASP A 389 -30.84 -22.28 6.68
N MET A 390 -30.27 -22.91 7.71
CA MET A 390 -28.82 -22.83 7.99
C MET A 390 -27.99 -23.44 6.87
N LEU A 391 -28.40 -24.61 6.36
CA LEU A 391 -27.75 -25.27 5.22
C LEU A 391 -27.74 -24.35 3.99
N ASN A 392 -28.89 -23.76 3.66
CA ASN A 392 -29.01 -22.85 2.52
C ASN A 392 -28.10 -21.62 2.64
N GLN A 393 -27.93 -21.06 3.85
CA GLN A 393 -27.01 -19.94 4.07
C GLN A 393 -25.54 -20.38 3.97
N SER A 394 -25.18 -21.51 4.59
CA SER A 394 -23.83 -22.07 4.57
C SER A 394 -23.32 -22.34 3.15
N THR A 395 -24.20 -22.83 2.26
CA THR A 395 -23.80 -23.23 0.90
C THR A 395 -23.74 -22.11 -0.13
N LYS A 396 -23.87 -20.84 0.27
CA LYS A 396 -23.66 -19.66 -0.59
C LYS A 396 -22.17 -19.37 -0.83
N VAL A 397 -21.42 -20.40 -1.22
CA VAL A 397 -19.98 -20.33 -1.51
C VAL A 397 -19.63 -21.35 -2.60
N GLN A 398 -18.61 -21.04 -3.39
CA GLN A 398 -18.18 -21.92 -4.48
C GLN A 398 -17.53 -23.21 -3.93
N PRO A 399 -17.90 -24.39 -4.44
CA PRO A 399 -17.34 -25.67 -3.98
C PRO A 399 -15.81 -25.77 -4.06
N SER A 400 -15.20 -25.22 -5.11
CA SER A 400 -13.74 -25.19 -5.29
C SER A 400 -13.01 -24.42 -4.18
N LYS A 401 -13.63 -23.37 -3.63
CA LYS A 401 -13.06 -22.60 -2.52
C LYS A 401 -13.10 -23.40 -1.21
N ILE A 402 -14.14 -24.22 -1.00
CA ILE A 402 -14.24 -25.12 0.16
C ILE A 402 -13.16 -26.18 0.10
N PHE A 403 -12.96 -26.83 -1.06
CA PHE A 403 -11.87 -27.79 -1.25
C PHE A 403 -10.50 -27.17 -0.97
N SER A 404 -10.28 -25.93 -1.43
CA SER A 404 -9.05 -25.20 -1.17
C SER A 404 -8.85 -24.91 0.32
N ALA A 405 -9.92 -24.51 1.02
CA ALA A 405 -9.91 -24.29 2.47
C ALA A 405 -9.55 -25.56 3.25
N ALA A 406 -10.19 -26.69 2.91
CA ALA A 406 -9.95 -27.99 3.54
C ALA A 406 -8.50 -28.50 3.33
N LYS A 407 -7.83 -28.08 2.25
CA LYS A 407 -6.42 -28.36 1.99
C LYS A 407 -5.44 -27.38 2.66
N GLY A 408 -5.93 -26.45 3.48
CA GLY A 408 -5.09 -25.45 4.16
C GLY A 408 -4.55 -24.36 3.23
N LYS A 409 -5.16 -24.15 2.05
CA LYS A 409 -4.82 -23.05 1.15
C LYS A 409 -5.61 -21.79 1.50
N ASN A 410 -5.10 -20.63 1.08
CA ASN A 410 -5.81 -19.35 1.22
C ASN A 410 -7.22 -19.45 0.59
N SER A 411 -8.23 -19.14 1.40
CA SER A 411 -9.64 -19.26 1.06
C SER A 411 -10.47 -18.24 1.85
N SER A 412 -11.72 -18.04 1.48
CA SER A 412 -12.60 -17.08 2.19
C SER A 412 -13.12 -17.67 3.50
N LEU A 413 -13.41 -16.80 4.48
CA LEU A 413 -14.02 -17.17 5.76
C LEU A 413 -15.20 -18.13 5.63
N ARG A 414 -16.13 -17.85 4.72
CA ARG A 414 -17.31 -18.70 4.48
C ARG A 414 -16.95 -20.09 3.95
N ALA A 415 -15.89 -20.20 3.14
CA ALA A 415 -15.41 -21.50 2.67
C ALA A 415 -14.76 -22.30 3.81
N GLN A 416 -14.01 -21.61 4.68
CA GLN A 416 -13.44 -22.22 5.88
C GLN A 416 -14.53 -22.75 6.82
N LEU A 417 -15.57 -21.95 7.09
CA LEU A 417 -16.71 -22.36 7.92
C LEU A 417 -17.41 -23.62 7.39
N VAL A 418 -17.62 -23.71 6.07
CA VAL A 418 -18.21 -24.92 5.48
C VAL A 418 -17.31 -26.14 5.65
N ALA A 419 -16.00 -25.99 5.41
CA ALA A 419 -15.05 -27.09 5.65
C ALA A 419 -15.05 -27.52 7.13
N ILE A 420 -15.13 -26.56 8.06
CA ILE A 420 -15.25 -26.80 9.50
C ILE A 420 -16.53 -27.61 9.79
N PHE A 421 -17.69 -27.21 9.27
CA PHE A 421 -18.93 -27.92 9.54
C PHE A 421 -18.92 -29.35 9.04
N ILE A 422 -18.30 -29.62 7.89
CA ILE A 422 -18.14 -31.00 7.39
C ILE A 422 -17.17 -31.78 8.30
N SER A 423 -16.07 -31.17 8.74
CA SER A 423 -15.10 -31.81 9.66
C SER A 423 -15.69 -32.17 11.03
N MET A 424 -16.80 -31.55 11.45
CA MET A 424 -17.49 -31.92 12.70
C MET A 424 -17.98 -33.37 12.69
N GLY A 425 -18.18 -33.97 11.51
CA GLY A 425 -18.48 -35.39 11.37
C GLY A 425 -17.34 -36.29 11.85
N ASN A 426 -16.08 -35.87 11.64
CA ASN A 426 -14.89 -36.55 12.16
C ASN A 426 -14.66 -36.22 13.65
N HIS A 427 -15.04 -35.02 14.08
CA HIS A 427 -14.73 -34.48 15.41
C HIS A 427 -15.98 -34.21 16.25
N ARG A 428 -16.49 -35.22 16.97
CA ARG A 428 -17.72 -35.13 17.76
C ARG A 428 -17.73 -34.00 18.81
N GLN A 429 -16.56 -33.66 19.35
CA GLN A 429 -16.35 -32.57 20.32
C GLN A 429 -15.66 -31.37 19.66
N HIS A 430 -16.30 -30.82 18.64
CA HIS A 430 -15.78 -29.66 17.93
C HIS A 430 -16.04 -28.34 18.72
N PRO A 431 -15.05 -27.47 18.93
CA PRO A 431 -15.20 -26.25 19.75
C PRO A 431 -16.18 -25.24 19.16
N LEU A 432 -16.40 -25.26 17.84
CA LEU A 432 -17.40 -24.41 17.16
C LEU A 432 -18.83 -24.99 17.10
N LYS A 433 -19.10 -26.12 17.77
CA LYS A 433 -20.44 -26.73 17.78
C LYS A 433 -21.53 -25.78 18.31
N PHE A 434 -21.17 -24.87 19.22
CA PHE A 434 -22.10 -23.88 19.78
C PHE A 434 -22.72 -22.94 18.74
N LEU A 435 -22.11 -22.79 17.55
CA LEU A 435 -22.69 -22.00 16.46
C LEU A 435 -24.00 -22.60 15.96
N LEU A 436 -24.21 -23.90 16.19
CA LEU A 436 -25.34 -24.65 15.69
C LEU A 436 -26.51 -24.69 16.69
N ASP A 437 -26.25 -24.38 17.96
CA ASP A 437 -27.24 -24.49 19.04
C ASP A 437 -28.29 -23.37 19.02
N ASP A 438 -27.96 -22.22 18.43
CA ASP A 438 -28.83 -21.04 18.35
C ASP A 438 -28.92 -20.54 16.91
N GLN A 439 -30.06 -20.79 16.27
CA GLN A 439 -30.32 -20.39 14.87
C GLN A 439 -30.31 -18.87 14.68
N THR A 440 -30.73 -18.09 15.69
CA THR A 440 -30.72 -16.62 15.62
C THR A 440 -29.28 -16.11 15.68
N TYR A 441 -28.46 -16.66 16.58
CA TYR A 441 -27.05 -16.35 16.66
C TYR A 441 -26.31 -16.73 15.36
N PHE A 442 -26.57 -17.92 14.83
CA PHE A 442 -26.03 -18.38 13.55
C PHE A 442 -26.34 -17.40 12.41
N LYS A 443 -27.59 -16.97 12.28
CA LYS A 443 -28.00 -16.00 11.25
C LYS A 443 -27.26 -14.69 11.35
N ARG A 444 -27.14 -14.14 12.56
CA ARG A 444 -26.40 -12.89 12.82
C ARG A 444 -24.92 -13.05 12.51
N PHE A 445 -24.33 -14.18 12.90
CA PHE A 445 -22.92 -14.50 12.64
C PHE A 445 -22.67 -14.61 11.13
N TYR A 446 -23.50 -15.35 10.40
CA TYR A 446 -23.37 -15.47 8.95
C TYR A 446 -23.58 -14.12 8.25
N ALA A 447 -24.56 -13.31 8.68
CA ALA A 447 -24.77 -11.97 8.13
C ALA A 447 -23.53 -11.07 8.26
N LEU A 448 -22.77 -11.17 9.36
CA LEU A 448 -21.50 -10.47 9.52
C LEU A 448 -20.47 -10.90 8.46
N THR A 449 -20.42 -12.19 8.12
CA THR A 449 -19.48 -12.67 7.09
C THR A 449 -19.78 -12.09 5.70
N PHE A 450 -21.05 -11.86 5.36
CA PHE A 450 -21.44 -11.17 4.12
C PHE A 450 -21.10 -9.69 4.19
N LEU A 451 -21.47 -9.02 5.29
CA LEU A 451 -21.22 -7.59 5.48
C LEU A 451 -19.73 -7.26 5.42
N ARG A 452 -18.86 -8.14 5.92
CA ARG A 452 -17.41 -8.00 5.80
C ARG A 452 -16.94 -8.00 4.35
N ASP A 453 -17.43 -8.93 3.53
CA ASP A 453 -17.06 -8.98 2.12
C ASP A 453 -17.52 -7.70 1.40
N ASP A 454 -18.75 -7.25 1.69
CA ASP A 454 -19.28 -5.99 1.15
C ASP A 454 -18.44 -4.77 1.57
N CYS A 455 -17.98 -4.73 2.83
CA CYS A 455 -17.15 -3.66 3.37
C CYS A 455 -15.70 -3.67 2.85
N ALA A 456 -15.21 -4.79 2.33
CA ALA A 456 -13.86 -4.92 1.80
C ALA A 456 -13.75 -4.49 0.32
N HIS A 457 -14.87 -4.22 -0.36
CA HIS A 457 -14.89 -3.77 -1.75
C HIS A 457 -14.57 -2.27 -1.92
N LYS A 458 -14.18 -1.87 -3.14
CA LYS A 458 -13.80 -0.47 -3.48
C LYS A 458 -14.90 0.57 -3.15
N SER A 459 -16.17 0.15 -3.15
CA SER A 459 -17.33 0.98 -2.82
C SER A 459 -18.15 0.31 -1.69
N PRO A 460 -17.73 0.47 -0.43
CA PRO A 460 -18.38 -0.22 0.68
C PRO A 460 -19.75 0.40 1.02
N PRO A 461 -20.70 -0.39 1.57
CA PRO A 461 -22.01 0.12 1.96
C PRO A 461 -21.89 1.12 3.12
N ASN A 462 -22.89 1.99 3.28
CA ASN A 462 -22.97 2.85 4.46
C ASN A 462 -23.42 2.04 5.68
N VAL A 463 -22.57 1.95 6.70
CA VAL A 463 -22.80 1.13 7.90
C VAL A 463 -23.17 2.03 9.08
N SER A 464 -24.16 1.65 9.88
CA SER A 464 -24.52 2.40 11.10
C SER A 464 -23.59 2.08 12.27
N ILE A 465 -23.43 3.00 13.22
CA ILE A 465 -22.67 2.76 14.47
C ILE A 465 -23.24 1.58 15.25
N THR A 466 -24.57 1.41 15.23
CA THR A 466 -25.27 0.30 15.89
C THR A 466 -24.88 -1.04 15.26
N THR A 467 -24.79 -1.10 13.93
CA THR A 467 -24.33 -2.30 13.21
C THR A 467 -22.90 -2.66 13.59
N VAL A 468 -22.02 -1.66 13.69
CA VAL A 468 -20.62 -1.85 14.09
C VAL A 468 -20.51 -2.38 15.52
N ASN A 469 -21.19 -1.75 16.48
CA ASN A 469 -21.17 -2.20 17.88
C ASN A 469 -21.77 -3.61 18.03
N ASN A 470 -22.81 -3.94 17.25
CA ASN A 470 -23.37 -5.28 17.21
C ASN A 470 -22.39 -6.32 16.64
N ALA A 471 -21.56 -5.96 15.68
CA ALA A 471 -20.52 -6.85 15.15
C ALA A 471 -19.45 -7.14 16.22
N VAL A 472 -18.96 -6.09 16.90
CA VAL A 472 -17.98 -6.24 18.00
C VAL A 472 -18.53 -7.12 19.12
N GLY A 473 -19.77 -6.89 19.57
CA GLY A 473 -20.41 -7.73 20.59
C GLY A 473 -20.64 -9.18 20.15
N LEU A 474 -20.82 -9.42 18.85
CA LEU A 474 -20.92 -10.76 18.29
C LEU A 474 -19.56 -11.48 18.29
N ILE A 475 -18.47 -10.77 17.98
CA ILE A 475 -17.10 -11.32 18.10
C ILE A 475 -16.77 -11.66 19.55
N ASP A 476 -17.10 -10.78 20.51
CA ASP A 476 -16.91 -11.04 21.93
C ASP A 476 -17.67 -12.29 22.39
N THR A 477 -18.96 -12.40 22.03
CA THR A 477 -19.75 -13.60 22.31
C THR A 477 -19.15 -14.87 21.68
N PHE A 478 -18.66 -14.76 20.44
CA PHE A 478 -18.05 -15.86 19.71
C PHE A 478 -16.78 -16.37 20.41
N LEU A 479 -15.86 -15.47 20.75
CA LEU A 479 -14.59 -15.81 21.39
C LEU A 479 -14.80 -16.40 22.79
N ASN A 480 -15.71 -15.82 23.58
CA ASN A 480 -16.03 -16.35 24.91
C ASN A 480 -16.56 -17.79 24.82
N LYS A 481 -17.49 -18.07 23.90
CA LYS A 481 -18.01 -19.43 23.69
C LYS A 481 -16.96 -20.38 23.12
N LEU A 482 -16.12 -19.91 22.21
CA LEU A 482 -15.01 -20.68 21.64
C LEU A 482 -14.03 -21.13 22.71
N PHE A 483 -13.54 -20.21 23.55
CA PHE A 483 -12.55 -20.53 24.57
C PHE A 483 -13.11 -21.48 25.64
N ILE A 484 -14.38 -21.32 26.03
CA ILE A 484 -15.08 -22.31 26.88
C ILE A 484 -15.14 -23.68 26.19
N GLY A 485 -15.40 -23.72 24.88
CA GLY A 485 -15.41 -24.96 24.10
C GLY A 485 -14.05 -25.64 24.03
N ILE A 486 -12.98 -24.87 23.83
CA ILE A 486 -11.60 -25.37 23.81
C ILE A 486 -11.21 -25.93 25.19
N GLU A 487 -11.53 -25.23 26.29
CA GLU A 487 -11.20 -25.68 27.65
C GLU A 487 -11.97 -26.93 28.09
N LYS A 488 -13.15 -27.19 27.52
CA LYS A 488 -13.94 -28.40 27.81
C LYS A 488 -13.52 -29.63 27.01
N ASN A 489 -12.84 -29.42 25.88
CA ASN A 489 -12.50 -30.47 24.92
C ASN A 489 -11.00 -30.80 24.86
N GLY A 490 -10.14 -29.97 25.46
CA GLY A 490 -8.73 -30.26 25.72
C GLY A 490 -8.54 -30.82 27.12
#